data_AF-A0A4R4MYG9-F1
#
_entry.id   AF-A0A4R4MYG9-F1
#
_cell.length_a   1.000
_cell.length_b   1.000
_cell.length_c   1.000
_cell.angle_alpha   90.00
_cell.angle_beta   90.00
_cell.angle_gamma   90.00
#
_symmetry.space_group_name_H-M   'P 1'
#
loop_
_entity.id
_entity.type
_entity.pdbx_description
1 polymer ?
#
loop_
_entity_poly.entity_id
_entity_poly.type
_entity_poly.pdbx_seq_one_letter_code
_entity_poly.pdbx_strand_id
1 'polypeptide(L)'
;MEAVPESKVDRVRTPDALVDDVPVEFKSLKPGAAPGSIKNALNTAKGQAPSAIIDACGSGLTEDGAREGLNRFLRHNPGRMDSIRILGDGYDITWP
;
A
#
# COMPACT_ATOMS: atom_id res chain seq x y z
N MET A 1 1.72 -10.29 14.23
CA MET A 1 1.83 -8.88 13.81
C MET A 1 2.48 -8.12 14.95
N GLU A 2 3.66 -7.58 14.72
CA GLU A 2 4.40 -6.78 15.71
C GLU A 2 4.62 -5.38 15.12
N ALA A 3 4.18 -4.35 15.85
CA ALA A 3 4.38 -2.97 15.45
C ALA A 3 5.83 -2.58 15.73
N VAL A 4 6.53 -2.02 14.74
CA VAL A 4 7.93 -1.62 14.92
C VAL A 4 7.97 -0.20 15.47
N PRO A 5 8.65 0.07 16.60
CA PRO A 5 8.78 1.42 17.13
C PRO A 5 9.58 2.30 16.16
N GLU A 6 9.07 3.49 15.84
CA GLU A 6 9.72 4.47 14.97
C GLU A 6 11.18 4.74 15.40
N SER A 7 12.10 4.69 14.43
CA SER A 7 13.50 4.99 14.65
C SER A 7 13.69 6.45 15.06
N LYS A 8 14.43 6.66 16.16
CA LYS A 8 14.85 7.99 16.64
C LYS A 8 16.10 8.51 15.92
N VAL A 9 16.59 7.80 14.91
CA VAL A 9 17.78 8.16 14.14
C VAL A 9 17.37 8.86 12.86
N ASP A 10 17.87 10.08 12.68
CA ASP A 10 17.59 10.89 11.50
C ASP A 10 17.93 10.12 10.22
N ARG A 11 16.98 10.09 9.27
CA ARG A 11 17.04 9.38 7.97
C ARG A 11 16.98 7.85 8.02
N VAL A 12 16.68 7.23 9.16
CA VAL A 12 16.38 5.78 9.21
C VAL A 12 14.87 5.59 9.08
N ARG A 13 14.44 5.06 7.92
CA ARG A 13 13.03 4.71 7.70
C ARG A 13 12.68 3.47 8.49
N THR A 14 11.56 3.53 9.19
CA THR A 14 11.03 2.39 9.95
C THR A 14 9.72 1.97 9.29
N PRO A 15 9.56 0.69 8.94
CA PRO A 15 8.29 0.20 8.44
C PRO A 15 7.24 0.24 9.56
N ASP A 16 5.97 0.42 9.20
CA ASP A 16 4.86 0.45 10.16
C ASP A 16 4.72 -0.87 10.95
N ALA A 17 4.97 -2.02 10.31
CA ALA A 17 5.00 -3.32 10.97
C ALA A 17 5.93 -4.33 10.29
N LEU A 18 6.23 -5.40 11.03
CA LEU A 18 6.72 -6.66 10.45
C LEU A 18 5.56 -7.66 10.39
N VAL A 19 5.33 -8.23 9.21
CA VAL A 19 4.47 -9.39 9.00
C VAL A 19 5.37 -10.54 8.56
N ASP A 20 5.55 -11.54 9.41
CA ASP A 20 6.48 -12.66 9.19
C ASP A 20 7.89 -12.18 8.81
N ASP A 21 8.43 -11.23 9.58
CA ASP A 21 9.72 -10.54 9.36
C ASP A 21 9.83 -9.71 8.07
N VAL A 22 8.75 -9.56 7.30
CA VAL A 22 8.68 -8.69 6.12
C VAL A 22 8.23 -7.29 6.54
N PRO A 23 9.02 -6.24 6.25
CA PRO A 23 8.59 -4.86 6.42
C PRO A 23 7.37 -4.52 5.55
N VAL A 24 6.28 -4.07 6.18
CA VAL A 24 5.04 -3.70 5.50
C VAL A 24 4.64 -2.27 5.88
N GLU A 25 4.30 -1.48 4.88
CA GLU A 25 3.68 -0.16 5.05
C GLU A 25 2.15 -0.27 4.99
N PHE A 26 1.44 0.44 5.89
CA PHE A 26 -0.02 0.53 5.87
C PHE A 26 -0.49 1.89 5.35
N LYS A 27 -1.51 1.89 4.49
CA LYS A 27 -2.20 3.12 4.07
C LYS A 27 -3.70 2.90 4.08
N SER A 28 -4.44 3.91 4.52
CA SER A 28 -5.90 3.94 4.41
C SER A 28 -6.34 5.03 3.43
N LEU A 29 -7.32 4.72 2.59
CA LEU A 29 -7.96 5.66 1.70
C LEU A 29 -9.17 6.32 2.38
N LYS A 30 -9.47 7.54 1.98
CA LYS A 30 -10.63 8.31 2.46
C LYS A 30 -11.83 8.15 1.53
N PRO A 31 -13.06 8.39 2.00
CA PRO A 31 -14.25 8.46 1.15
C PRO A 31 -14.05 9.37 -0.06
N GLY A 32 -14.57 8.95 -1.23
CA GLY A 32 -14.36 9.63 -2.51
C GLY A 32 -13.04 9.27 -3.18
N ALA A 33 -12.46 8.11 -2.85
CA ALA A 33 -11.23 7.65 -3.50
C ALA A 33 -11.47 7.32 -4.98
N ALA A 34 -10.46 7.61 -5.80
CA ALA A 34 -10.44 7.32 -7.23
C ALA A 34 -9.26 6.38 -7.55
N PRO A 35 -9.17 5.80 -8.76
CA PRO A 35 -8.02 4.96 -9.15
C PRO A 35 -6.66 5.63 -8.90
N GLY A 36 -6.58 6.95 -9.04
CA GLY A 36 -5.38 7.73 -8.73
C GLY A 36 -4.95 7.66 -7.26
N SER A 37 -5.88 7.46 -6.32
CA SER A 37 -5.61 7.35 -4.88
C SER A 37 -4.74 6.14 -4.55
N ILE A 38 -4.99 4.97 -5.19
CA ILE A 38 -4.15 3.78 -5.04
C ILE A 38 -2.72 4.04 -5.52
N LYS A 39 -2.56 4.58 -6.73
CA LYS A 39 -1.24 4.91 -7.28
C LYS A 39 -0.47 5.87 -6.36
N ASN A 40 -1.15 6.88 -5.82
CA ASN A 40 -0.53 7.85 -4.93
C ASN A 40 -0.13 7.22 -3.59
N ALA A 41 -0.99 6.41 -2.98
CA ALA A 41 -0.68 5.69 -1.76
C ALA A 41 0.55 4.78 -1.96
N LEU A 42 0.59 3.99 -3.04
CA LEU A 42 1.73 3.13 -3.37
C LEU A 42 3.01 3.90 -3.67
N ASN A 43 2.93 5.08 -4.30
CA ASN A 43 4.08 5.95 -4.51
C ASN A 43 4.70 6.46 -3.22
N THR A 44 3.90 6.66 -2.17
CA THR A 44 4.42 7.01 -0.84
C THR A 44 4.99 5.78 -0.13
N ALA A 45 4.29 4.64 -0.21
CA ALA A 45 4.67 3.40 0.46
C ALA A 45 6.00 2.82 -0.05
N LYS A 46 6.28 2.88 -1.37
CA LYS A 46 7.50 2.31 -1.98
C LYS A 46 8.81 2.89 -1.46
N GLY A 47 8.74 4.04 -0.78
CA GLY A 47 9.88 4.66 -0.14
C GLY A 47 10.18 4.08 1.23
N GLN A 48 9.18 3.52 1.91
CA GLN A 48 9.23 3.10 3.31
C GLN A 48 9.48 1.61 3.46
N ALA A 49 8.79 0.80 2.65
CA ALA A 49 8.86 -0.65 2.70
C ALA A 49 8.82 -1.27 1.30
N PRO A 50 9.36 -2.48 1.11
CA PRO A 50 9.20 -3.25 -0.12
C PRO A 50 7.79 -3.84 -0.26
N SER A 51 6.99 -3.87 0.81
CA SER A 51 5.62 -4.40 0.80
C SER A 51 4.60 -3.38 1.31
N ALA A 52 3.36 -3.43 0.81
CA ALA A 52 2.31 -2.51 1.23
C ALA A 52 0.93 -3.17 1.39
N ILE A 53 0.18 -2.73 2.40
CA ILE A 53 -1.24 -3.05 2.56
C ILE A 53 -2.04 -1.74 2.49
N ILE A 54 -2.99 -1.70 1.56
CA ILE A 54 -3.90 -0.57 1.36
C ILE A 54 -5.29 -0.95 1.83
N ASP A 55 -5.81 -0.22 2.81
CA ASP A 55 -7.20 -0.27 3.23
C ASP A 55 -8.01 0.77 2.43
N ALA A 56 -8.89 0.30 1.56
CA ALA A 56 -9.82 1.07 0.76
C ALA A 56 -11.28 0.85 1.20
N CYS A 57 -11.53 0.20 2.33
CA CYS A 57 -12.88 0.00 2.87
C CYS A 57 -13.55 1.34 3.18
N GLY A 58 -14.83 1.49 2.85
CA GLY A 58 -15.59 2.73 3.02
C GLY A 58 -15.11 3.91 2.16
N SER A 59 -14.15 3.69 1.25
CA SER A 59 -13.63 4.75 0.39
C SER A 59 -14.53 5.03 -0.83
N GLY A 60 -15.41 4.08 -1.17
CA GLY A 60 -16.23 4.10 -2.38
C GLY A 60 -15.49 3.66 -3.65
N LEU A 61 -14.23 3.21 -3.53
CA LEU A 61 -13.44 2.71 -4.65
C LEU A 61 -13.86 1.30 -5.03
N THR A 62 -14.22 1.08 -6.29
CA THR A 62 -14.56 -0.24 -6.84
C THR A 62 -13.31 -1.09 -7.08
N GLU A 63 -13.48 -2.41 -7.17
CA GLU A 63 -12.38 -3.34 -7.48
C GLU A 63 -11.69 -2.97 -8.81
N ASP A 64 -12.46 -2.68 -9.87
CA ASP A 64 -11.91 -2.27 -11.18
C ASP A 64 -11.08 -1.00 -11.07
N GLY A 65 -11.56 -0.01 -10.30
CA GLY A 65 -10.82 1.22 -10.05
C GLY A 65 -9.54 0.99 -9.26
N ALA A 66 -9.58 0.06 -8.30
CA ALA A 66 -8.39 -0.34 -7.55
C ALA A 66 -7.36 -1.04 -8.46
N ARG A 67 -7.80 -1.96 -9.32
CA ARG A 67 -6.95 -2.65 -10.33
C ARG A 67 -6.37 -1.67 -11.33
N GLU A 68 -7.14 -0.70 -11.80
CA GLU A 68 -6.65 0.38 -12.68
C GLU A 68 -5.53 1.18 -12.00
N GLY A 69 -5.73 1.58 -10.74
CA GLY A 69 -4.73 2.30 -9.95
C GLY A 69 -3.45 1.49 -9.72
N LEU A 70 -3.60 0.21 -9.36
CA LEU A 70 -2.50 -0.74 -9.21
C LEU A 70 -1.73 -0.89 -10.52
N ASN A 71 -2.39 -1.23 -11.62
CA ASN A 71 -1.75 -1.42 -12.94
C ASN A 71 -0.99 -0.16 -13.39
N ARG A 72 -1.55 1.03 -13.15
CA ARG A 72 -0.85 2.29 -13.41
C ARG A 72 0.41 2.42 -12.55
N PHE A 73 0.35 2.11 -11.27
CA PHE A 73 1.54 2.13 -10.40
C PHE A 73 2.63 1.21 -10.92
N LEU A 74 2.28 -0.04 -11.24
CA LEU A 74 3.21 -1.08 -11.72
C LEU A 74 3.89 -0.71 -13.02
N ARG A 75 3.13 -0.16 -13.97
CA ARG A 75 3.66 0.30 -15.25
C ARG A 75 4.74 1.38 -15.08
N HIS A 76 4.63 2.22 -14.05
CA HIS A 76 5.56 3.32 -13.80
C HIS A 76 6.67 2.97 -12.81
N ASN A 77 6.53 1.91 -12.03
CA ASN A 77 7.44 1.54 -10.96
C ASN A 77 7.80 0.05 -11.01
N PRO A 78 8.35 -0.45 -12.14
CA PRO A 78 8.70 -1.87 -12.26
C PRO A 78 9.75 -2.25 -11.21
N GLY A 79 9.53 -3.36 -10.49
CA GLY A 79 10.47 -3.90 -9.49
C GLY A 79 10.67 -3.03 -8.25
N ARG A 80 9.74 -2.13 -7.94
CA ARG A 80 9.85 -1.22 -6.78
C ARG A 80 9.16 -1.71 -5.51
N MET A 81 8.34 -2.76 -5.62
CA MET A 81 7.63 -3.40 -4.53
C MET A 81 7.68 -4.91 -4.77
N ASP A 82 7.82 -5.67 -3.69
CA ASP A 82 7.83 -7.13 -3.66
C ASP A 82 6.41 -7.68 -3.48
N SER A 83 5.56 -7.00 -2.69
CA SER A 83 4.16 -7.37 -2.51
C SER A 83 3.24 -6.18 -2.20
N ILE A 84 1.97 -6.30 -2.59
CA ILE A 84 0.90 -5.31 -2.42
C ILE A 84 -0.39 -6.08 -2.14
N ARG A 85 -1.12 -5.68 -1.09
CA ARG A 85 -2.50 -6.11 -0.86
C ARG A 85 -3.41 -4.89 -0.79
N ILE A 86 -4.59 -4.97 -1.39
CA ILE A 86 -5.60 -3.91 -1.37
C ILE A 86 -6.91 -4.53 -0.89
N LEU A 87 -7.38 -4.09 0.26
CA LEU A 87 -8.65 -4.48 0.87
C LEU A 87 -9.67 -3.40 0.55
N GLY A 88 -10.84 -3.76 0.05
CA GLY A 88 -11.93 -2.80 -0.14
C GLY A 88 -13.29 -3.42 0.12
N ASP A 89 -14.32 -2.65 -0.22
CA ASP A 89 -15.71 -3.04 0.04
C ASP A 89 -16.10 -4.23 -0.86
N GLY A 90 -15.93 -5.44 -0.33
CA GLY A 90 -16.27 -6.70 -1.01
C GLY A 90 -15.18 -7.25 -1.94
N TYR A 91 -13.95 -6.74 -1.86
CA TYR A 91 -12.82 -7.25 -2.66
C TYR A 91 -11.50 -7.28 -1.87
N ASP A 92 -10.62 -8.18 -2.29
CA ASP A 92 -9.25 -8.35 -1.78
C ASP A 92 -8.33 -8.65 -2.96
N ILE A 93 -7.47 -7.68 -3.30
CA ILE A 93 -6.52 -7.80 -4.41
C ILE A 93 -5.14 -8.04 -3.81
N THR A 94 -4.46 -9.10 -4.25
CA THR A 94 -3.06 -9.40 -3.91
C THR A 94 -2.21 -9.34 -5.18
N TRP A 95 -1.01 -8.76 -5.07
CA TRP A 95 -0.05 -8.62 -6.17
C TRP A 95 1.41 -8.49 -5.69
N PRO A 96 2.38 -9.12 -6.38
CA PRO A 96 2.21 -10.44 -6.96
C PRO A 96 1.61 -11.42 -5.94
#